data_AF-A0A0L7QKH5-F1
#
_entry.id   AF-A0A0L7QKH5-F1
#
_cell.length_a   1.000
_cell.length_b   1.000
_cell.length_c   1.000
_cell.angle_alpha   90.00
_cell.angle_beta   90.00
_cell.angle_gamma   90.00
#
_symmetry.space_group_name_H-M   'P 1'
#
loop_
_entity.id
_entity.type
_entity.pdbx_description
1 polymer ?
#
loop_
_entity_poly.entity_id
_entity_poly.type
_entity_poly.pdbx_seq_one_letter_code
_entity_poly.pdbx_strand_id
1 'polypeptide(L)'
;MKPNAKLLRSLVQEIRQMSSGQNAKDNIMVQYVLNQARSHRETSEILCKAREELKNLAETYLCYLKSQRICKEIQVRYTGKGERSVKETADLVGFKLPHDPK
;
A
#
# COMPACT_ATOMS: atom_id res chain seq x y z
N MET A 1 -17.87 15.38 -4.93
CA MET A 1 -16.42 15.29 -4.60
C MET A 1 -15.69 14.72 -5.80
N LYS A 2 -14.59 15.35 -6.28
CA LYS A 2 -13.85 14.87 -7.48
C LYS A 2 -13.24 13.48 -7.19
N PRO A 3 -13.65 12.39 -7.86
CA PRO A 3 -13.27 11.01 -7.50
C PRO A 3 -11.74 10.78 -7.51
N ASN A 4 -11.04 11.43 -8.43
CA ASN A 4 -9.58 11.32 -8.58
C ASN A 4 -8.82 11.88 -7.37
N ALA A 5 -9.38 12.87 -6.66
CA ALA A 5 -8.71 13.46 -5.49
C ALA A 5 -8.71 12.51 -4.28
N LYS A 6 -9.74 11.66 -4.13
CA LYS A 6 -9.78 10.65 -3.06
C LYS A 6 -8.75 9.55 -3.35
N LEU A 7 -8.67 9.10 -4.60
CA LEU A 7 -7.72 8.08 -5.05
C LEU A 7 -6.27 8.52 -4.85
N LEU A 8 -5.93 9.75 -5.27
CA LEU A 8 -4.59 10.31 -5.08
C LEU A 8 -4.20 10.43 -3.60
N ARG A 9 -5.15 10.81 -2.73
CA ARG A 9 -4.90 10.84 -1.27
C ARG A 9 -4.60 9.45 -0.71
N SER A 10 -5.38 8.45 -1.11
CA SER A 10 -5.13 7.06 -0.72
C SER A 10 -3.76 6.57 -1.20
N LEU A 11 -3.37 6.92 -2.43
CA LEU A 11 -2.07 6.56 -3.00
C LEU A 11 -0.92 7.19 -2.20
N VAL A 12 -1.02 8.49 -1.90
CA VAL A 12 -0.02 9.19 -1.08
C VAL A 12 0.03 8.61 0.35
N GLN A 13 -1.11 8.20 0.91
CA GLN A 13 -1.15 7.57 2.23
C GLN A 13 -0.41 6.22 2.24
N GLU A 14 -0.60 5.39 1.20
CA GLU A 14 0.14 4.13 1.06
C GLU A 14 1.66 4.36 0.92
N ILE A 15 2.07 5.34 0.10
CA ILE A 15 3.49 5.71 -0.04
C ILE A 15 4.10 6.13 1.31
N ARG A 16 3.34 6.86 2.14
CA ARG A 16 3.79 7.24 3.50
C ARG A 16 3.95 6.05 4.43
N GLN A 17 3.02 5.08 4.37
CA GLN A 17 3.12 3.90 5.22
C GLN A 17 4.30 3.00 4.87
N MET A 18 4.73 3.02 3.61
CA MET A 18 5.90 2.25 3.16
C MET A 18 7.23 2.97 3.36
N SER A 19 7.24 4.31 3.37
CA SER A 19 8.45 5.10 3.60
C SER A 19 8.60 5.42 5.08
N SER A 20 9.37 4.60 5.80
CA SER A 20 9.74 4.87 7.18
C SER A 20 10.65 6.10 7.26
N GLY A 21 10.10 7.27 7.62
CA GLY A 21 10.90 8.38 8.16
C GLY A 21 11.20 9.57 7.25
N GLN A 22 10.67 9.65 6.02
CA GLN A 22 10.79 10.87 5.22
C GLN A 22 9.52 11.72 5.29
N ASN A 23 9.70 13.04 5.46
CA ASN A 23 8.62 14.00 5.35
C ASN A 23 7.87 13.78 4.02
N ALA A 24 6.54 13.71 4.07
CA ALA A 24 5.73 13.43 2.89
C ALA A 24 5.91 14.42 1.74
N LYS A 25 6.47 15.61 2.02
CA LYS A 25 6.81 16.64 1.04
C LYS A 25 8.15 16.35 0.33
N ASP A 26 9.07 15.64 0.96
CA ASP A 26 10.42 15.39 0.42
C ASP A 26 10.50 14.02 -0.27
N ASN A 27 9.47 13.19 -0.11
CA ASN A 27 9.39 11.91 -0.79
C ASN A 27 9.18 12.10 -2.31
N ILE A 28 10.18 11.70 -3.09
CA ILE A 28 10.24 11.81 -4.55
C ILE A 28 9.00 11.18 -5.21
N MET A 29 8.50 10.07 -4.68
CA MET A 29 7.32 9.39 -5.23
C MET A 29 6.05 10.21 -5.04
N VAL A 30 5.91 10.89 -3.90
CA VAL A 30 4.76 11.79 -3.65
C VAL A 30 4.84 12.99 -4.60
N GLN A 31 6.01 13.58 -4.78
CA GLN A 31 6.22 14.69 -5.71
C GLN A 31 5.91 14.28 -7.16
N TYR A 32 6.38 13.11 -7.59
CA TYR A 32 6.10 12.57 -8.92
C TYR A 32 4.60 12.39 -9.17
N VAL A 33 3.89 11.77 -8.23
CA VAL A 33 2.43 11.55 -8.33
C VAL A 33 1.67 12.87 -8.38
N LEU A 34 2.06 13.85 -7.56
CA LEU A 34 1.44 15.18 -7.56
C LEU A 34 1.71 15.95 -8.85
N ASN A 35 2.92 15.86 -9.40
CA ASN A 35 3.26 16.47 -10.68
C ASN A 35 2.47 15.83 -11.82
N GLN A 36 2.36 14.50 -11.86
CA GLN A 36 1.54 13.85 -12.89
C GLN A 36 0.06 14.22 -12.77
N ALA A 37 -0.49 14.23 -11.55
CA ALA A 37 -1.88 14.66 -11.34
C ALA A 37 -2.14 16.11 -11.78
N ARG A 38 -1.11 16.98 -11.77
CA ARG A 38 -1.19 18.37 -12.26
C ARG A 38 -1.09 18.42 -13.78
N SER A 39 -0.14 17.72 -14.40
CA SER A 39 0.01 17.67 -15.86
C SER A 39 -1.26 17.17 -16.56
N HIS A 40 -1.93 16.19 -15.96
CA HIS A 40 -3.20 15.66 -16.48
C HIS A 40 -4.45 16.51 -16.14
N ARG A 41 -4.29 17.67 -15.47
CA ARG A 41 -5.41 18.55 -15.09
C ARG A 41 -5.81 19.52 -16.20
N GLU A 42 -4.92 19.80 -17.16
CA GLU A 42 -5.08 20.87 -18.16
C GLU A 42 -5.19 20.38 -19.61
N THR A 43 -5.01 19.08 -19.89
CA THR A 43 -5.13 18.56 -21.26
C THR A 43 -6.59 18.39 -21.66
N SER A 44 -7.18 19.46 -22.21
CA SER A 44 -8.58 19.58 -22.64
C SER A 44 -8.92 18.90 -23.97
N GLU A 45 -7.97 18.29 -24.69
CA GLU A 45 -8.26 17.73 -26.02
C GLU A 45 -8.65 16.25 -26.04
N ILE A 46 -8.58 15.52 -24.91
CA ILE A 46 -8.95 14.09 -24.82
C ILE A 46 -9.79 13.84 -23.55
N LEU A 47 -10.97 14.47 -23.47
CA LEU A 47 -11.76 14.65 -22.25
C LEU A 47 -12.24 13.38 -21.53
N CYS A 48 -12.20 12.19 -22.16
CA CYS A 48 -12.62 10.93 -21.52
C CYS A 48 -11.46 9.97 -21.27
N LYS A 49 -10.67 9.66 -22.30
CA LYS A 49 -9.64 8.62 -22.24
C LYS A 49 -8.50 8.95 -21.28
N ALA A 50 -7.95 10.17 -21.33
CA ALA A 50 -6.84 10.57 -20.47
C ALA A 50 -7.24 10.63 -18.97
N ARG A 51 -8.50 10.98 -18.69
CA ARG A 51 -9.03 11.00 -17.32
C ARG A 51 -9.20 9.60 -16.74
N GLU A 52 -9.68 8.66 -17.57
CA GLU A 52 -9.80 7.25 -17.20
C GLU A 52 -8.43 6.59 -17.07
N GLU A 53 -7.47 6.94 -17.93
CA GLU A 53 -6.08 6.47 -17.85
C GLU A 53 -5.41 6.87 -16.53
N LEU A 54 -5.50 8.15 -16.11
CA LEU A 54 -4.94 8.59 -14.83
C LEU A 54 -5.57 7.84 -13.65
N LYS A 55 -6.89 7.63 -13.70
CA LYS A 55 -7.62 6.88 -12.67
C LYS A 55 -7.14 5.43 -12.63
N ASN A 56 -7.11 4.75 -13.77
CA ASN A 56 -6.68 3.36 -13.89
C ASN A 56 -5.22 3.17 -13.45
N LEU A 57 -4.35 4.10 -13.81
CA LEU A 57 -2.95 4.10 -13.41
C LEU A 57 -2.81 4.25 -11.89
N ALA A 58 -3.51 5.21 -11.30
CA ALA A 58 -3.49 5.43 -9.86
C ALA A 58 -4.12 4.26 -9.07
N GLU A 59 -5.16 3.62 -9.58
CA GLU A 59 -5.74 2.39 -9.00
C GLU A 59 -4.76 1.22 -9.07
N THR A 60 -4.09 1.05 -10.21
CA THR A 60 -3.07 0.01 -10.41
C THR A 60 -1.92 0.16 -9.42
N TYR A 61 -1.34 1.36 -9.31
CA TYR A 61 -0.26 1.61 -8.36
C TYR A 61 -0.72 1.49 -6.91
N LEU A 62 -1.94 1.93 -6.58
CA LEU A 62 -2.50 1.76 -5.24
C LEU A 62 -2.61 0.27 -4.87
N CYS A 63 -3.10 -0.56 -5.79
CA CYS A 63 -3.20 -2.00 -5.61
C CYS A 63 -1.82 -2.64 -5.42
N TYR A 64 -0.84 -2.24 -6.25
CA TYR A 64 0.52 -2.74 -6.18
C TYR A 64 1.18 -2.43 -4.83
N LEU A 65 1.15 -1.17 -4.39
CA LEU A 65 1.75 -0.74 -3.12
C LEU A 65 1.09 -1.43 -1.92
N LYS A 66 -0.25 -1.54 -1.93
CA LYS A 66 -0.99 -2.29 -0.90
C LYS A 66 -0.57 -3.75 -0.85
N SER A 67 -0.52 -4.40 -2.01
CA SER A 67 -0.10 -5.80 -2.11
C SER A 67 1.32 -5.98 -1.59
N GLN A 68 2.24 -5.06 -1.90
CA GLN A 68 3.60 -5.11 -1.40
C GLN A 68 3.66 -4.96 0.14
N ARG A 69 2.86 -4.08 0.73
CA ARG A 69 2.74 -3.94 2.20
C ARG A 69 2.24 -5.24 2.84
N ILE A 70 1.17 -5.81 2.30
CA ILE A 70 0.57 -7.07 2.78
C ILE A 70 1.57 -8.23 2.64
N CYS A 71 2.27 -8.33 1.50
CA CYS A 71 3.31 -9.35 1.31
C CYS A 71 4.42 -9.22 2.36
N LYS A 72 4.86 -8.00 2.70
CA LYS A 72 5.84 -7.80 3.77
C LYS A 72 5.29 -8.24 5.14
N GLU A 73 4.04 -7.94 5.44
CA GLU A 73 3.39 -8.37 6.69
C GLU A 73 3.31 -9.90 6.79
N ILE A 74 2.92 -10.55 5.69
CA ILE A 74 2.91 -12.02 5.58
C ILE A 74 4.33 -12.57 5.75
N GLN A 75 5.32 -11.97 5.09
CA GLN A 75 6.72 -12.39 5.21
C GLN A 75 7.22 -12.26 6.65
N VAL A 76 6.90 -11.17 7.35
CA VAL A 76 7.25 -10.99 8.77
C VAL A 76 6.54 -12.02 9.67
N ARG A 77 5.27 -12.32 9.37
CA ARG A 77 4.48 -13.27 10.16
C ARG A 77 4.90 -14.72 9.94
N TYR A 78 5.20 -15.11 8.70
CA TYR A 78 5.38 -16.51 8.33
C TYR A 78 6.83 -16.90 7.99
N THR A 79 7.68 -15.96 7.60
CA THR A 79 9.06 -16.24 7.17
C THR A 79 10.09 -15.85 8.24
N GLY A 80 11.12 -16.70 8.43
CA GLY A 80 12.45 -16.24 8.86
C GLY A 80 12.66 -15.81 10.31
N LYS A 81 12.08 -16.48 11.31
CA LYS A 81 12.48 -16.31 12.72
C LYS A 81 13.37 -17.44 13.27
N GLY A 82 14.02 -18.23 12.40
CA GLY A 82 14.77 -19.42 12.82
C GLY A 82 13.84 -20.52 13.35
N GLU A 83 14.32 -21.34 14.29
CA GLU A 83 13.48 -22.32 14.99
C GLU A 83 12.50 -21.60 15.93
N ARG A 84 11.20 -21.75 15.65
CA ARG A 84 10.13 -21.25 16.52
C ARG A 84 9.88 -22.23 17.65
N SER A 85 9.52 -21.74 18.82
CA SER A 85 9.11 -22.62 19.92
C SER A 85 7.82 -23.38 19.56
N VAL A 86 7.58 -24.50 20.26
CA VAL A 86 6.36 -25.31 20.11
C VAL A 86 5.12 -24.45 20.37
N LYS A 87 5.19 -23.55 21.36
CA LYS A 87 4.10 -22.64 21.69
C LYS A 87 3.79 -21.64 20.58
N GLU A 88 4.81 -20.93 20.09
CA GLU A 88 4.64 -19.97 18.99
C GLU A 88 4.13 -20.65 17.71
N THR A 89 4.56 -21.88 17.46
CA THR A 89 4.09 -22.66 16.31
C THR A 89 2.63 -23.06 16.48
N ALA A 90 2.24 -23.55 17.66
CA ALA A 90 0.85 -23.89 17.98
C ALA A 90 -0.06 -22.66 17.82
N ASP A 91 0.30 -21.52 18.40
CA ASP A 91 -0.47 -20.28 18.30
C ASP A 91 -0.60 -19.79 16.85
N LEU A 92 0.47 -19.90 16.03
CA LEU A 92 0.47 -19.49 14.63
C LEU A 92 -0.52 -20.28 13.77
N VAL A 93 -0.70 -21.57 14.06
CA VAL A 93 -1.63 -22.45 13.32
C VAL A 93 -3.00 -22.56 13.99
N GLY A 94 -3.20 -21.92 15.15
CA GLY A 94 -4.48 -21.92 15.87
C GLY A 94 -4.68 -23.09 16.84
N PHE A 95 -3.62 -23.76 17.28
CA PHE A 95 -3.66 -24.76 18.35
C PHE A 95 -3.32 -24.15 19.71
N LYS A 96 -3.94 -24.69 20.77
CA LYS A 96 -3.57 -24.43 22.17
C LYS A 96 -2.67 -25.55 22.69
N LEU A 97 -1.79 -25.27 23.64
CA LEU A 97 -1.03 -26.34 24.29
C LEU A 97 -1.91 -27.13 25.26
N PRO A 98 -1.57 -28.41 25.55
CA PRO A 98 -2.33 -29.22 26.50
C PRO A 98 -2.44 -28.63 27.92
N HIS A 99 -1.58 -27.68 28.26
CA HIS A 99 -1.52 -27.02 29.56
C HIS A 99 -2.24 -25.65 29.57
N ASP A 100 -2.71 -25.16 28.42
CA ASP A 100 -3.46 -23.90 28.37
C ASP A 100 -4.91 -24.12 28.82
N PRO A 101 -5.50 -23.16 29.55
CA PRO A 101 -6.91 -23.23 29.94
C PRO A 101 -7.82 -23.31 28.71
N LYS A 102 -8.85 -24.17 28.81
CA LYS A 102 -9.85 -24.39 27.76
C LYS A 102 -10.58 -23.10 27.39
#